data_AF-A0AAV2Q6U5-F1
#
_entry.id   AF-A0AAV2Q6U5-F1
#
_cell.length_a   1.000
_cell.length_b   1.000
_cell.length_c   1.000
_cell.angle_alpha   90.00
_cell.angle_beta   90.00
_cell.angle_gamma   90.00
#
_symmetry.space_group_name_H-M   'P 1'
#
loop_
_entity.id
_entity.type
_entity.pdbx_description
1 polymer ?
#
loop_
_entity_poly.entity_id
_entity_poly.type
_entity_poly.pdbx_seq_one_letter_code
_entity_poly.pdbx_strand_id
1 'polypeptide(L)'
;MASVKDLPKVDATLKGQLEGFSSNKLKHTETTEKVSLPSKEDVEAEKKLNAHLDAVSGFNTSQLKHAETKEKVVLPAKEDIETERCHQGIFTRLVSYDKSEMKPAKTEEKIVLPTKEDIESERRHQNILTRLVSFDKSEMKATETQEKNILPSKEDIETERCHQNIFTRLVSFDKSEMKATETQEKLLLPSQADIEGEKKEQDLRKSVEGFDSSKLKNCETVVKNPLPTKEIIEQEKAAK
;
A
#
# COMPACT_ATOMS: atom_id res chain seq x y z
N MET A 1 33.76 76.44 10.10
CA MET A 1 32.59 77.21 10.58
C MET A 1 31.84 77.71 9.35
N ALA A 2 30.65 77.18 9.08
CA ALA A 2 29.81 77.69 7.99
C ALA A 2 29.36 79.11 8.34
N SER A 3 29.61 80.05 7.45
CA SER A 3 29.28 81.47 7.63
C SER A 3 27.77 81.64 7.55
N VAL A 4 27.18 82.50 8.38
CA VAL A 4 25.72 82.78 8.50
C VAL A 4 25.06 83.20 7.17
N LYS A 5 25.85 83.42 6.11
CA LYS A 5 25.38 83.70 4.75
C LYS A 5 24.73 82.51 4.02
N ASP A 6 24.89 81.27 4.50
CA ASP A 6 24.37 80.05 3.82
C ASP A 6 23.13 79.41 4.46
N LEU A 7 22.39 80.10 5.34
CA LEU A 7 21.09 79.62 5.83
C LEU A 7 19.96 79.99 4.84
N PRO A 8 19.04 79.05 4.51
CA PRO A 8 17.92 79.33 3.63
C PRO A 8 17.07 80.46 4.23
N LYS A 9 16.94 81.57 3.49
CA LYS A 9 16.07 82.68 3.91
C LYS A 9 14.63 82.16 3.91
N VAL A 10 13.99 82.21 5.07
CA VAL A 10 12.58 81.85 5.24
C VAL A 10 11.75 82.64 4.23
N ASP A 11 10.96 81.91 3.44
CA ASP A 11 10.09 82.48 2.42
C ASP A 11 9.21 83.58 3.03
N ALA A 12 9.18 84.75 2.39
CA ALA A 12 8.47 85.92 2.91
C ALA A 12 6.98 85.64 3.16
N THR A 13 6.41 84.68 2.42
CA THR A 13 5.02 84.25 2.57
C THR A 13 4.77 83.53 3.90
N LEU A 14 5.69 82.65 4.30
CA LEU A 14 5.56 81.89 5.55
C LEU A 14 5.73 82.80 6.78
N LYS A 15 6.63 83.79 6.68
CA LYS A 15 6.80 84.80 7.73
C LYS A 15 5.53 85.63 7.93
N GLY A 16 4.86 86.03 6.84
CA GLY A 16 3.56 86.71 6.91
C GLY A 16 2.44 85.86 7.52
N GLN A 17 2.41 84.55 7.23
CA GLN A 17 1.42 83.64 7.81
C GLN A 17 1.62 83.41 9.31
N LEU A 18 2.87 83.35 9.78
CA LEU A 18 3.21 83.27 11.20
C LEU A 18 2.94 84.59 11.94
N GLU A 19 3.21 85.74 11.32
CA GLU A 19 2.84 87.05 11.87
C GLU A 19 1.30 87.23 11.94
N GLY A 20 0.54 86.59 11.05
CA GLY A 20 -0.92 86.56 11.09
C GLY A 20 -1.54 85.51 12.03
N PHE A 21 -0.73 84.63 12.65
CA PHE A 21 -1.23 83.60 13.56
C PHE A 21 -1.57 84.22 14.92
N SER A 22 -2.86 84.36 15.22
CA SER A 22 -3.34 84.85 16.50
C SER A 22 -3.89 83.69 17.33
N SER A 23 -3.28 83.45 18.50
CA SER A 23 -3.67 82.42 19.47
C SER A 23 -5.13 82.53 19.93
N ASN A 24 -5.74 83.70 19.75
CA ASN A 24 -7.16 83.96 20.03
C ASN A 24 -8.13 83.15 19.15
N LYS A 25 -7.66 82.49 18.08
CA LYS A 25 -8.48 81.58 17.26
C LYS A 25 -8.50 80.14 17.76
N LEU A 26 -7.76 79.82 18.83
CA LEU A 26 -7.80 78.49 19.45
C LEU A 26 -9.04 78.39 20.35
N LYS A 27 -9.77 77.27 20.28
CA LYS A 27 -10.93 77.03 21.17
C LYS A 27 -10.45 76.86 22.62
N HIS A 28 -11.02 77.62 23.54
CA HIS A 28 -10.77 77.47 24.97
C HIS A 28 -11.36 76.15 25.48
N THR A 29 -10.62 75.41 26.31
CA THR A 29 -11.05 74.16 26.95
C THR A 29 -10.73 74.27 28.45
N GLU A 30 -11.73 74.25 29.32
CA GLU A 30 -11.58 74.30 30.78
C GLU A 30 -11.23 72.90 31.35
N THR A 31 -10.23 72.84 32.23
CA THR A 31 -9.82 71.62 32.94
C THR A 31 -10.22 71.71 34.42
N THR A 32 -11.00 70.75 34.93
CA THR A 32 -11.36 70.64 36.35
C THR A 32 -10.45 69.66 37.10
N GLU A 33 -9.84 70.11 38.19
CA GLU A 33 -9.02 69.29 39.10
C GLU A 33 -9.91 68.57 40.13
N LYS A 34 -9.79 67.24 40.26
CA LYS A 34 -10.52 66.46 41.28
C LYS A 34 -9.59 66.07 42.42
N VAL A 35 -9.63 66.82 43.52
CA VAL A 35 -9.05 66.40 44.81
C VAL A 35 -10.19 65.96 45.73
N SER A 36 -10.20 64.68 46.13
CA SER A 36 -11.15 64.14 47.11
C SER A 36 -10.37 63.67 48.35
N LEU A 37 -10.86 63.99 49.54
CA LEU A 37 -10.26 63.54 50.81
C LEU A 37 -10.48 62.03 51.01
N PRO A 38 -9.56 61.32 51.69
CA PRO A 38 -9.72 59.88 51.97
C PRO A 38 -11.01 59.59 52.73
N SER A 39 -11.65 58.47 52.39
CA SER A 39 -12.88 58.01 53.03
C SER A 39 -12.59 57.41 54.42
N LYS A 40 -13.62 57.24 55.25
CA LYS A 40 -13.50 56.54 56.53
C LYS A 40 -13.01 55.09 56.35
N GLU A 41 -13.37 54.46 55.24
CA GLU A 41 -12.99 53.10 54.88
C GLU A 41 -11.49 53.00 54.58
N ASP A 42 -10.93 53.99 53.89
CA ASP A 42 -9.49 54.07 53.59
C ASP A 42 -8.66 54.13 54.87
N VAL A 43 -9.12 54.93 55.85
CA VAL A 43 -8.44 55.06 57.15
C VAL A 43 -8.52 53.78 57.99
N GLU A 44 -9.64 53.07 57.93
CA GLU A 44 -9.79 51.78 58.63
C GLU A 44 -8.92 50.68 57.99
N ALA A 45 -8.81 50.66 56.66
CA ALA A 45 -7.92 49.76 55.94
C ALA A 45 -6.44 50.02 56.29
N GLU A 46 -6.03 51.29 56.32
CA GLU A 46 -4.67 51.68 56.69
C GLU A 46 -4.33 51.26 58.13
N LYS A 47 -5.26 51.44 59.08
CA LYS A 47 -5.07 50.99 60.46
C LYS A 47 -4.89 49.47 60.57
N LYS A 48 -5.66 48.68 59.81
CA LYS A 48 -5.50 47.22 59.78
C LYS A 48 -4.15 46.82 59.22
N LEU A 49 -3.69 47.51 58.16
CA LEU A 49 -2.40 47.23 57.53
C LEU A 49 -1.25 47.56 58.49
N ASN A 50 -1.31 48.71 59.18
CA ASN A 50 -0.31 49.06 60.18
C ASN A 50 -0.29 48.05 61.34
N ALA A 51 -1.45 47.64 61.86
CA ALA A 51 -1.51 46.62 62.90
C ALA A 51 -0.90 45.28 62.47
N HIS A 52 -1.06 44.90 61.19
CA HIS A 52 -0.43 43.71 60.65
C HIS A 52 1.09 43.85 60.53
N LEU A 53 1.57 45.01 60.09
CA LEU A 53 3.01 45.33 60.04
C LEU A 53 3.63 45.28 61.43
N ASP A 54 2.96 45.85 62.43
CA ASP A 54 3.42 45.86 63.81
C ASP A 54 3.48 44.43 64.37
N ALA A 55 2.47 43.60 64.09
CA ALA A 55 2.46 42.19 64.51
C ALA A 55 3.59 41.37 63.90
N VAL A 56 3.91 41.59 62.61
CA VAL A 56 5.02 40.92 61.93
C VAL A 56 6.37 41.43 62.46
N SER A 57 6.50 42.75 62.70
CA SER A 57 7.74 43.32 63.24
C SER A 57 8.03 42.88 64.68
N GLY A 58 6.99 42.67 65.48
CA GLY A 58 7.08 42.12 66.84
C GLY A 58 7.20 40.60 66.90
N PHE A 59 7.28 39.90 65.76
CA PHE A 59 7.32 38.45 65.70
C PHE A 59 8.62 37.89 66.29
N ASN A 60 8.51 37.10 67.36
CA ASN A 60 9.67 36.48 68.00
C ASN A 60 10.02 35.15 67.33
N THR A 61 11.08 35.17 66.51
CA THR A 61 11.61 33.99 65.81
C THR A 61 12.12 32.89 66.75
N SER A 62 12.41 33.21 68.02
CA SER A 62 12.87 32.25 69.03
C SER A 62 11.76 31.28 69.48
N GLN A 63 10.49 31.58 69.19
CA GLN A 63 9.35 30.70 69.49
C GLN A 63 9.06 29.69 68.36
N LEU A 64 9.77 29.78 67.22
CA LEU A 64 9.62 28.81 66.14
C LEU A 64 10.18 27.45 66.59
N LYS A 65 9.38 26.40 66.41
CA LYS A 65 9.83 25.01 66.66
C LYS A 65 10.88 24.63 65.63
N HIS A 66 11.99 24.05 66.07
CA HIS A 66 13.03 23.55 65.16
C HIS A 66 12.48 22.39 64.33
N ALA A 67 12.63 22.46 63.00
CA ALA A 67 12.31 21.35 62.10
C ALA A 67 13.61 20.60 61.77
N GLU A 68 13.70 19.33 62.15
CA GLU A 68 14.84 18.46 61.81
C GLU A 68 14.58 17.79 60.45
N THR A 69 15.34 18.17 59.43
CA THR A 69 15.28 17.56 58.09
C THR A 69 16.20 16.36 58.02
N LYS A 70 15.65 15.15 57.83
CA LYS A 70 16.44 13.92 57.61
C LYS A 70 16.63 13.68 56.11
N GLU A 71 17.85 13.88 55.62
CA GLU A 71 18.26 13.51 54.26
C GLU A 71 18.46 11.99 54.17
N LYS A 72 17.72 11.32 53.28
CA LYS A 72 17.89 9.88 53.03
C LYS A 72 18.98 9.68 51.98
N VAL A 73 20.21 9.41 52.41
CA VAL A 73 21.25 8.85 51.54
C VAL A 73 20.95 7.36 51.36
N VAL A 74 20.41 6.99 50.19
CA VAL A 74 20.15 5.59 49.84
C VAL A 74 21.38 5.04 49.13
N LEU A 75 21.87 3.87 49.54
CA LEU A 75 22.96 3.18 48.85
C LEU A 75 22.49 2.72 47.46
N PRO A 76 23.37 2.68 46.45
CA PRO A 76 23.02 2.16 45.13
C PRO A 76 22.40 0.77 45.22
N ALA A 77 21.39 0.50 44.38
CA ALA A 77 20.74 -0.80 44.37
C ALA A 77 21.70 -1.88 43.84
N LYS A 78 21.41 -3.15 44.12
CA LYS A 78 22.23 -4.27 43.66
C LYS A 78 22.30 -4.30 42.13
N GLU A 79 21.19 -3.93 41.48
CA GLU A 79 21.06 -3.79 40.04
C GLU A 79 22.00 -2.72 39.48
N ASP A 80 22.12 -1.57 40.16
CA ASP A 80 23.01 -0.49 39.74
C ASP A 80 24.47 -0.92 39.79
N ILE A 81 24.85 -1.68 40.83
CA ILE A 81 26.22 -2.21 40.98
C ILE A 81 26.51 -3.26 39.91
N GLU A 82 25.55 -4.14 39.60
CA GLU A 82 25.70 -5.18 38.59
C GLU A 82 25.81 -4.60 37.17
N THR A 83 25.01 -3.59 36.84
CA THR A 83 25.08 -2.88 35.55
C THR A 83 26.39 -2.13 35.39
N GLU A 84 26.85 -1.41 36.42
CA GLU A 84 28.14 -0.72 36.40
C GLU A 84 29.30 -1.70 36.20
N ARG A 85 29.27 -2.85 36.89
CA ARG A 85 30.30 -3.89 36.73
C ARG A 85 30.29 -4.52 35.33
N CYS A 86 29.11 -4.66 34.72
CA CYS A 86 28.97 -5.11 33.35
C CYS A 86 29.58 -4.11 32.36
N HIS A 87 29.24 -2.83 32.49
CA HIS A 87 29.79 -1.77 31.65
C HIS A 87 31.31 -1.67 31.75
N GLN A 88 31.86 -1.69 32.97
CA GLN A 88 33.30 -1.70 33.18
C GLN A 88 33.96 -2.90 32.50
N GLY A 89 33.37 -4.09 32.59
CA GLY A 89 33.87 -5.28 31.90
C GLY A 89 33.92 -5.13 30.37
N ILE A 90 32.91 -4.48 29.77
CA ILE A 90 32.88 -4.19 28.32
C ILE A 90 33.97 -3.17 27.96
N PHE A 91 34.09 -2.09 28.73
CA PHE A 91 35.11 -1.06 28.49
C PHE A 91 36.52 -1.63 28.59
N THR A 92 36.82 -2.43 29.62
CA THR A 92 38.13 -3.06 29.76
C THR A 92 38.46 -3.93 28.55
N ARG A 93 37.51 -4.76 28.08
CA ARG A 93 37.71 -5.61 26.90
C ARG A 93 37.94 -4.82 25.63
N LEU A 94 37.24 -3.70 25.45
CA LEU A 94 37.40 -2.84 24.28
C LEU A 94 38.76 -2.12 24.31
N VAL A 95 39.19 -1.64 25.47
CA VAL A 95 40.48 -0.96 25.64
C VAL A 95 41.65 -1.93 25.46
N SER A 96 41.52 -3.16 25.96
CA SER A 96 42.54 -4.20 25.80
C SER A 96 42.43 -4.98 24.48
N TYR A 97 41.53 -4.59 23.58
CA TYR A 97 41.32 -5.32 22.33
C TYR A 97 42.49 -5.12 21.38
N ASP A 98 43.21 -6.20 21.07
CA ASP A 98 44.27 -6.16 20.08
C ASP A 98 43.69 -6.24 18.66
N LYS A 99 43.83 -5.14 17.93
CA LYS A 99 43.39 -5.04 16.53
C LYS A 99 44.14 -6.02 15.62
N SER A 100 45.29 -6.55 16.04
CA SER A 100 46.05 -7.55 15.28
C SER A 100 45.35 -8.91 15.17
N GLU A 101 44.42 -9.23 16.09
CA GLU A 101 43.60 -10.44 16.05
C GLU A 101 42.47 -10.35 15.01
N MET A 102 42.20 -9.16 14.47
CA MET A 102 41.16 -8.96 13.48
C MET A 102 41.64 -9.43 12.10
N LYS A 103 40.91 -10.36 11.47
CA LYS A 103 41.23 -10.83 10.13
C LYS A 103 41.26 -9.64 9.15
N PRO A 104 42.35 -9.44 8.37
CA PRO A 104 42.38 -8.37 7.38
C PRO A 104 41.31 -8.65 6.32
N ALA A 105 40.40 -7.69 6.14
CA ALA A 105 39.44 -7.73 5.05
C ALA A 105 40.17 -7.44 3.74
N LYS A 106 40.37 -8.47 2.91
CA LYS A 106 40.91 -8.31 1.56
C LYS A 106 39.78 -7.83 0.64
N THR A 107 39.68 -6.52 0.45
CA THR A 107 38.84 -5.93 -0.61
C THR A 107 39.47 -6.23 -1.96
N GLU A 108 38.84 -7.08 -2.77
CA GLU A 108 39.19 -7.22 -4.18
C GLU A 108 38.33 -6.26 -5.01
N GLU A 109 38.96 -5.21 -5.51
CA GLU A 109 38.34 -4.31 -6.49
C GLU A 109 38.28 -5.05 -7.84
N LYS A 110 37.11 -5.55 -8.22
CA LYS A 110 36.90 -6.14 -9.54
C LYS A 110 36.80 -5.04 -10.61
N ILE A 111 37.93 -4.46 -10.99
CA ILE A 111 38.03 -3.73 -12.26
C ILE A 111 38.12 -4.79 -13.36
N VAL A 112 36.96 -5.23 -13.87
CA VAL A 112 36.92 -6.09 -15.04
C VAL A 112 37.16 -5.19 -16.25
N LEU A 113 38.26 -5.43 -16.96
CA LEU A 113 38.51 -4.77 -18.25
C LEU A 113 37.38 -5.18 -19.22
N PRO A 114 36.91 -4.27 -20.10
CA PRO A 114 35.92 -4.60 -21.11
C PRO A 114 36.32 -5.87 -21.86
N THR A 115 35.37 -6.80 -21.99
CA THR A 115 35.58 -8.05 -22.72
C THR A 115 35.73 -7.75 -24.23
N LYS A 116 36.21 -8.73 -25.00
CA LYS A 116 36.31 -8.57 -26.46
C LYS A 116 34.91 -8.35 -27.06
N GLU A 117 33.91 -9.03 -26.51
CA GLU A 117 32.52 -8.90 -26.85
C GLU A 117 32.00 -7.47 -26.60
N ASP A 118 32.37 -6.86 -25.46
CA ASP A 118 32.00 -5.48 -25.13
C ASP A 118 32.59 -4.50 -26.16
N ILE A 119 33.88 -4.66 -26.49
CA ILE A 119 34.58 -3.82 -27.47
C ILE A 119 33.98 -3.97 -28.88
N GLU A 120 33.65 -5.20 -29.29
CA GLU A 120 33.02 -5.47 -30.57
C GLU A 120 31.58 -4.93 -30.65
N SER A 121 30.83 -5.00 -29.55
CA SER A 121 29.50 -4.41 -29.46
C SER A 121 29.56 -2.89 -29.59
N GLU A 122 30.48 -2.23 -28.88
CA GLU A 122 30.68 -0.79 -28.95
C GLU A 122 31.11 -0.36 -30.35
N ARG A 123 32.04 -1.10 -30.98
CA ARG A 123 32.46 -0.83 -32.36
C ARG A 123 31.31 -0.98 -33.36
N ARG A 124 30.39 -1.93 -33.16
CA ARG A 124 29.18 -2.06 -33.98
C ARG A 124 28.24 -0.86 -33.80
N HIS A 125 28.00 -0.44 -32.57
CA HIS A 125 27.18 0.75 -32.28
C HIS A 125 27.76 2.01 -32.92
N GLN A 126 29.05 2.26 -32.75
CA GLN A 126 29.74 3.41 -33.36
C GLN A 126 29.64 3.40 -34.89
N ASN A 127 29.76 2.24 -35.52
CA ASN A 127 29.57 2.11 -36.97
C ASN A 127 28.14 2.45 -37.43
N ILE A 128 27.12 2.00 -36.68
CA ILE A 128 25.72 2.31 -36.98
C ILE A 128 25.46 3.80 -36.84
N LEU A 129 25.93 4.41 -35.74
CA LEU A 129 25.79 5.85 -35.50
C LEU A 129 26.47 6.66 -36.60
N THR A 130 27.69 6.29 -36.97
CA THR A 130 28.42 6.96 -38.05
C THR A 130 27.66 6.89 -39.36
N ARG A 131 27.14 5.70 -39.73
CA ARG A 131 26.34 5.51 -40.94
C ARG A 131 25.04 6.29 -40.95
N LEU A 132 24.38 6.42 -39.79
CA LEU A 132 23.15 7.19 -39.66
C LEU A 132 23.42 8.69 -39.79
N VAL A 133 24.49 9.18 -39.18
CA VAL A 133 24.89 10.60 -39.26
C VAL A 133 25.34 10.96 -40.67
N SER A 134 26.05 10.05 -41.35
CA SER A 134 26.47 10.23 -42.74
C SER A 134 25.41 9.77 -43.76
N PHE A 135 24.17 9.52 -43.33
CA PHE A 135 23.13 9.01 -44.22
C PHE A 135 22.64 10.13 -45.14
N ASP A 136 22.93 9.98 -46.44
CA ASP A 136 22.40 10.89 -47.45
C ASP A 136 21.03 10.41 -47.94
N LYS A 137 19.99 11.16 -47.59
CA LYS A 137 18.62 10.92 -48.04
C LYS A 137 18.50 11.01 -49.58
N SER A 138 19.42 11.69 -50.26
CA SER A 138 19.42 11.81 -51.72
C SER A 138 19.74 10.48 -52.43
N GLU A 139 20.41 9.55 -51.75
CA GLU A 139 20.69 8.20 -52.26
C GLU A 139 19.48 7.26 -52.16
N MET A 140 18.41 7.66 -51.45
CA MET A 140 17.18 6.88 -51.39
C MET A 140 16.44 6.96 -52.73
N LYS A 141 16.13 5.80 -53.31
CA LYS A 141 15.25 5.72 -54.47
C LYS A 141 13.88 6.28 -54.13
N ALA A 142 13.46 7.33 -54.84
CA ALA A 142 12.09 7.81 -54.79
C ALA A 142 11.15 6.66 -55.18
N THR A 143 10.26 6.29 -54.26
CA THR A 143 9.21 5.29 -54.52
C THR A 143 7.92 6.06 -54.73
N GLU A 144 7.38 5.99 -55.94
CA GLU A 144 6.08 6.58 -56.27
C GLU A 144 4.98 5.73 -55.66
N THR A 145 4.39 6.20 -54.56
CA THR A 145 3.24 5.55 -53.92
C THR A 145 1.98 5.84 -54.74
N GLN A 146 1.45 4.84 -55.44
CA GLN A 146 0.13 4.94 -56.05
C GLN A 146 -0.96 4.55 -55.04
N GLU A 147 -1.78 5.52 -54.64
CA GLU A 147 -3.02 5.28 -53.91
C GLU A 147 -4.05 4.66 -54.86
N LYS A 148 -4.29 3.35 -54.73
CA LYS A 148 -5.32 2.67 -55.52
C LYS A 148 -6.71 2.96 -54.94
N ASN A 149 -7.27 4.12 -55.32
CA ASN A 149 -8.71 4.37 -55.22
C ASN A 149 -9.44 3.59 -56.33
N ILE A 150 -9.44 2.25 -56.22
CA ILE A 150 -10.25 1.39 -57.09
C ILE A 150 -11.70 1.45 -56.63
N LEU A 151 -12.59 1.75 -57.57
CA LEU A 151 -14.03 1.63 -57.36
C LEU A 151 -14.36 0.16 -57.03
N PRO A 152 -15.35 -0.10 -56.15
CA PRO A 152 -15.81 -1.46 -55.88
C PRO A 152 -16.11 -2.21 -57.19
N SER A 153 -15.70 -3.48 -57.24
CA SER A 153 -15.99 -4.34 -58.40
C SER A 153 -17.49 -4.65 -58.50
N LYS A 154 -17.92 -5.19 -59.65
CA LYS A 154 -19.31 -5.64 -59.81
C LYS A 154 -19.65 -6.74 -58.81
N GLU A 155 -18.72 -7.65 -58.57
CA GLU A 155 -18.86 -8.69 -57.53
C GLU A 155 -19.03 -8.08 -56.13
N ASP A 156 -18.27 -7.03 -55.78
CA ASP A 156 -18.41 -6.35 -54.49
C ASP A 156 -19.80 -5.71 -54.31
N ILE A 157 -20.34 -5.13 -55.37
CA ILE A 157 -21.68 -4.52 -55.35
C ILE A 157 -22.78 -5.58 -55.26
N GLU A 158 -22.61 -6.70 -55.97
CA GLU A 158 -23.57 -7.81 -55.95
C GLU A 158 -23.60 -8.53 -54.60
N THR A 159 -22.44 -8.76 -54.00
CA THR A 159 -22.33 -9.35 -52.65
C THR A 159 -22.94 -8.44 -51.60
N GLU A 160 -22.66 -7.13 -51.64
CA GLU A 160 -23.27 -6.15 -50.74
C GLU A 160 -24.81 -6.10 -50.89
N ARG A 161 -25.32 -6.10 -52.13
CA ARG A 161 -26.77 -6.18 -52.40
C ARG A 161 -27.39 -7.48 -51.87
N CYS A 162 -26.70 -8.60 -52.00
CA CYS A 162 -27.16 -9.89 -51.47
C CYS A 162 -27.28 -9.82 -49.94
N HIS A 163 -26.25 -9.31 -49.25
CA HIS A 163 -26.26 -9.14 -47.80
C HIS A 163 -27.38 -8.22 -47.35
N GLN A 164 -27.55 -7.05 -47.98
CA GLN A 164 -28.62 -6.12 -47.64
C GLN A 164 -30.01 -6.74 -47.81
N ASN A 165 -30.24 -7.55 -48.85
CA ASN A 165 -31.50 -8.26 -49.04
C ASN A 165 -31.76 -9.29 -47.93
N ILE A 166 -30.73 -10.04 -47.51
CA ILE A 166 -30.85 -11.01 -46.42
C ILE A 166 -31.19 -10.29 -45.10
N PHE A 167 -30.45 -9.22 -44.78
CA PHE A 167 -30.71 -8.44 -43.56
C PHE A 167 -32.09 -7.83 -43.55
N THR A 168 -32.52 -7.22 -44.67
CA THR A 168 -33.85 -6.63 -44.79
C THR A 168 -34.92 -7.68 -44.53
N ARG A 169 -34.80 -8.86 -45.17
CA ARG A 169 -35.76 -9.95 -44.99
C ARG A 169 -35.80 -10.50 -43.57
N LEU A 170 -34.65 -10.53 -42.88
CA LEU A 170 -34.55 -11.01 -41.50
C LEU A 170 -35.17 -10.00 -40.52
N VAL A 171 -34.94 -8.71 -40.72
CA VAL A 171 -35.51 -7.64 -39.89
C VAL A 171 -37.02 -7.53 -40.10
N SER A 172 -37.48 -7.66 -41.33
CA SER A 172 -38.91 -7.60 -41.69
C SER A 172 -39.61 -8.96 -41.59
N PHE A 173 -38.97 -9.98 -41.01
CA PHE A 173 -39.55 -11.32 -40.98
C PHE A 173 -40.73 -11.37 -40.01
N ASP A 174 -41.92 -11.59 -40.53
CA ASP A 174 -43.11 -11.77 -39.70
C ASP A 174 -43.16 -13.21 -39.17
N LYS A 175 -43.03 -13.34 -37.84
CA LYS A 175 -43.11 -14.63 -37.15
C LYS A 175 -44.47 -15.31 -37.33
N SER A 176 -45.52 -14.58 -37.71
CA SER A 176 -46.83 -15.14 -38.03
C SER A 176 -46.84 -16.04 -39.27
N GLU A 177 -45.85 -15.89 -40.16
CA GLU A 177 -45.66 -16.76 -41.34
C GLU A 177 -45.07 -18.14 -40.98
N MET A 178 -44.57 -18.32 -39.75
CA MET A 178 -44.10 -19.62 -39.29
C MET A 178 -45.28 -20.55 -39.01
N LYS A 179 -45.27 -21.73 -39.63
CA LYS A 179 -46.24 -22.79 -39.34
C LYS A 179 -46.09 -23.23 -37.89
N ALA A 180 -47.19 -23.20 -37.13
CA ALA A 180 -47.24 -23.81 -35.81
C ALA A 180 -47.08 -25.32 -35.95
N THR A 181 -46.07 -25.88 -35.28
CA THR A 181 -45.85 -27.32 -35.21
C THR A 181 -46.40 -27.81 -33.88
N GLU A 182 -47.47 -28.61 -33.93
CA GLU A 182 -48.05 -29.24 -32.75
C GLU A 182 -47.23 -30.49 -32.39
N THR A 183 -46.54 -30.46 -31.25
CA THR A 183 -45.80 -31.60 -30.73
C THR A 183 -46.71 -32.48 -29.89
N GLN A 184 -46.96 -33.73 -30.33
CA GLN A 184 -47.66 -34.73 -29.50
C GLN A 184 -46.67 -35.54 -28.67
N GLU A 185 -46.73 -35.37 -27.35
CA GLU A 185 -46.03 -36.24 -26.39
C GLU A 185 -46.86 -37.52 -26.18
N LYS A 186 -46.34 -38.67 -26.62
CA LYS A 186 -46.98 -39.97 -26.39
C LYS A 186 -46.72 -40.44 -24.95
N LEU A 187 -47.58 -40.06 -24.01
CA LEU A 187 -47.65 -40.69 -22.69
C LEU A 187 -48.41 -42.03 -22.80
N LEU A 188 -47.78 -43.07 -23.34
CA LEU A 188 -48.36 -44.41 -23.34
C LEU A 188 -48.19 -45.04 -21.97
N LEU A 189 -49.30 -45.42 -21.33
CA LEU A 189 -49.25 -46.25 -20.12
C LEU A 189 -48.66 -47.62 -20.48
N PRO A 190 -47.87 -48.25 -19.57
CA PRO A 190 -47.35 -49.60 -19.79
C PRO A 190 -48.46 -50.56 -20.17
N SER A 191 -48.20 -51.41 -21.16
CA SER A 191 -49.18 -52.40 -21.60
C SER A 191 -49.33 -53.52 -20.57
N GLN A 192 -50.43 -54.27 -20.66
CA GLN A 192 -50.64 -55.44 -19.80
C GLN A 192 -49.49 -56.46 -19.92
N ALA A 193 -48.88 -56.59 -21.11
CA ALA A 193 -47.74 -57.47 -21.33
C ALA A 193 -46.49 -56.99 -20.59
N ASP A 194 -46.26 -55.66 -20.54
CA ASP A 194 -45.12 -55.06 -19.81
C ASP A 194 -45.25 -55.33 -18.31
N ILE A 195 -46.46 -55.16 -17.76
CA ILE A 195 -46.76 -55.40 -16.34
C ILE A 195 -46.58 -56.88 -15.98
N GLU A 196 -47.04 -57.79 -16.85
CA GLU A 196 -46.90 -59.23 -16.63
C GLU A 196 -45.43 -59.70 -16.75
N GLY A 197 -44.67 -59.09 -17.66
CA GLY A 197 -43.24 -59.31 -17.79
C GLY A 197 -42.49 -58.89 -16.52
N GLU A 198 -42.76 -57.70 -16.01
CA GLU A 198 -42.13 -57.18 -14.80
C GLU A 198 -42.47 -58.03 -13.56
N LYS A 199 -43.72 -58.49 -13.43
CA LYS A 199 -44.11 -59.41 -12.34
C LYS A 199 -43.31 -60.71 -12.37
N LYS A 200 -43.16 -61.34 -13.54
CA LYS A 200 -42.38 -62.58 -13.69
C LYS A 200 -40.92 -62.37 -13.32
N GLU A 201 -40.33 -61.25 -13.73
CA GLU A 201 -38.95 -60.93 -13.36
C GLU A 201 -38.81 -60.72 -11.85
N GLN A 202 -39.76 -60.02 -11.23
CA GLN A 202 -39.74 -59.77 -9.79
C GLN A 202 -39.86 -61.07 -8.99
N ASP A 203 -40.71 -62.00 -9.43
CA ASP A 203 -40.86 -63.31 -8.80
C ASP A 203 -39.60 -64.17 -8.95
N LEU A 204 -38.95 -64.13 -10.13
CA LEU A 204 -37.67 -64.81 -10.34
C LEU A 204 -36.59 -64.25 -9.40
N ARG A 205 -36.48 -62.92 -9.28
CA ARG A 205 -35.52 -62.26 -8.39
C ARG A 205 -35.73 -62.69 -6.94
N LYS A 206 -36.99 -62.67 -6.45
CA LYS A 206 -37.32 -63.14 -5.10
C LYS A 206 -36.96 -64.61 -4.88
N SER A 207 -37.18 -65.47 -5.87
CA SER A 207 -36.82 -66.88 -5.78
C SER A 207 -35.31 -67.11 -5.68
N VAL A 208 -34.51 -66.30 -6.39
CA VAL A 208 -33.05 -66.38 -6.32
C VAL A 208 -32.55 -65.81 -5.00
N GLU A 209 -33.10 -64.68 -4.55
CA GLU A 209 -32.71 -64.06 -3.28
C GLU A 209 -33.05 -64.94 -2.06
N GLY A 210 -34.18 -65.66 -2.11
CA GLY A 210 -34.57 -66.64 -1.10
C GLY A 210 -33.90 -68.01 -1.23
N PHE A 211 -32.96 -68.21 -2.15
CA PHE A 211 -32.33 -69.51 -2.37
C PHE A 211 -31.32 -69.83 -1.25
N ASP A 212 -31.66 -70.83 -0.44
CA ASP A 212 -30.79 -71.34 0.60
C ASP A 212 -29.68 -72.23 0.03
N SER A 213 -28.49 -71.68 -0.09
CA SER A 213 -27.31 -72.36 -0.61
C SER A 213 -26.86 -73.56 0.22
N SER A 214 -27.28 -73.67 1.49
CA SER A 214 -26.97 -74.83 2.34
C SER A 214 -27.69 -76.12 1.90
N LYS A 215 -28.77 -75.99 1.11
CA LYS A 215 -29.48 -77.12 0.51
C LYS A 215 -28.80 -77.66 -0.75
N LEU A 216 -27.74 -77.00 -1.23
CA LEU A 216 -26.95 -77.50 -2.35
C LEU A 216 -26.20 -78.77 -1.91
N LYS A 217 -26.36 -79.86 -2.65
CA LYS A 217 -25.63 -81.10 -2.35
C LYS A 217 -24.14 -80.89 -2.61
N ASN A 218 -23.29 -81.26 -1.65
CA ASN A 218 -21.84 -81.27 -1.85
C ASN A 218 -21.48 -82.21 -3.01
N CYS A 219 -20.71 -81.70 -3.96
CA CYS A 219 -20.21 -82.43 -5.11
C CYS A 219 -18.68 -82.25 -5.16
N GLU A 220 -17.93 -83.36 -5.20
CA GLU A 220 -16.47 -83.32 -5.29
C GLU A 220 -16.05 -83.05 -6.74
N THR A 221 -15.38 -81.92 -6.97
CA THR A 221 -14.91 -81.53 -8.30
C THR A 221 -13.48 -82.01 -8.53
N VAL A 222 -13.26 -82.89 -9.51
CA VAL A 222 -11.92 -83.29 -9.96
C VAL A 222 -11.40 -82.26 -10.98
N VAL A 223 -10.40 -81.45 -10.58
CA VAL A 223 -9.74 -80.49 -11.47
C VAL A 223 -8.80 -81.25 -12.41
N LYS A 224 -9.08 -81.25 -13.71
CA LYS A 224 -8.36 -82.09 -14.69
C LYS A 224 -6.92 -81.68 -14.99
N ASN A 225 -6.46 -80.52 -14.51
CA ASN A 225 -5.08 -80.05 -14.62
C ASN A 225 -4.63 -79.47 -13.27
N PRO A 226 -4.39 -80.29 -12.23
CA PRO A 226 -3.78 -79.78 -11.01
C PRO A 226 -2.39 -79.22 -11.35
N LEU A 227 -2.07 -78.04 -10.83
CA LEU A 227 -0.75 -77.45 -11.02
C LEU A 227 0.33 -78.42 -10.48
N PRO A 228 1.51 -78.50 -11.11
CA PRO A 228 2.58 -79.35 -10.62
C PRO A 228 2.89 -79.03 -9.15
N THR A 229 2.99 -80.05 -8.30
CA THR A 229 3.37 -79.86 -6.90
C THR A 229 4.79 -79.30 -6.81
N LYS A 230 5.10 -78.57 -5.74
CA LYS A 230 6.43 -77.95 -5.54
C LYS A 230 7.59 -78.93 -5.74
N GLU A 231 7.39 -80.18 -5.34
CA GLU A 231 8.37 -81.27 -5.50
C GLU A 231 8.70 -81.55 -6.98
N ILE A 232 7.68 -81.59 -7.85
CA ILE A 232 7.86 -81.79 -9.30
C ILE A 232 8.63 -80.61 -9.91
N ILE A 233 8.33 -79.39 -9.45
CA ILE A 233 9.00 -78.17 -9.92
C ILE A 233 10.48 -78.15 -9.50
N GLU A 234 10.80 -78.57 -8.27
CA GLU A 234 12.17 -78.63 -7.79
C GLU A 234 13.00 -79.71 -8.51
N GLN A 235 12.41 -80.87 -8.82
CA GLN A 235 13.08 -81.91 -9.62
C GLN A 235 13.41 -81.43 -11.03
N GLU A 236 12.50 -80.73 -11.73
CA GLU A 236 12.80 -80.17 -13.05
C GLU A 236 13.87 -79.06 -13.00
N LYS A 237 13.92 -78.27 -11.91
CA LYS A 237 14.95 -77.24 -11.72
C LYS A 237 16.34 -77.83 -11.51
N ALA A 238 16.46 -78.97 -10.83
CA ALA A 238 17.74 -79.64 -10.57
C ALA A 238 18.26 -80.43 -11.79
N ALA A 239 17.37 -80.81 -12.72
CA ALA A 239 17.73 -81.52 -13.94
C ALA A 239 18.13 -80.60 -15.11
N LYS A 240 18.36 -79.30 -14.87
CA LYS A 240 18.60 -78.26 -15.89
C LYS A 240 19.87 -77.46 -15.64
#